data_AF-A0AAV9PLU6-F1
#
_entry.id   AF-A0AAV9PLU6-F1
#
_cell.length_a   1.000
_cell.length_b   1.000
_cell.length_c   1.000
_cell.angle_alpha   90.00
_cell.angle_beta   90.00
_cell.angle_gamma   90.00
#
_symmetry.space_group_name_H-M   'P 1'
#
loop_
_entity.id
_entity.type
_entity.pdbx_description
1 polymer ?
#
loop_
_entity_poly.entity_id
_entity_poly.type
_entity_poly.pdbx_seq_one_letter_code
_entity_poly.pdbx_strand_id
1 'polypeptide(L)'
;MSHITPVFGGGGFNEGRAFGDVSVMQDLFKLLKDNGCDHIDTAALYGQSEELMGKAKAGDQFIVDTKTKGGFGGSASKDTILKEAENSKKMLGHNVDIFYIHAPDPNTDLEETLEGINEVYKSGFFKRFGLSNYKAEDVERVYNICKEKGYPLPSVYQGNYNPVARKQETLLFPTLRKLNIAFYAYSPIAGGFLTKKKQDILDGIGRFSPDQMGGLYAKLYNRPAYLEALGQWEKVANEEGVSPAELAYRWVTYNSPLKKENGDAIIFGASSTDQVKKTLGYIQSGPLSEKALKGVDGVWKTIEHEAPLDNYHL
;
A
#
# COMPACT_ATOMS: atom_id res chain seq x y z
N MET A 1 0.53 22.25 -5.89
CA MET A 1 -0.15 20.96 -6.11
C MET A 1 -0.45 20.34 -4.75
N SER A 2 -1.71 20.33 -4.33
CA SER A 2 -2.13 19.96 -2.95
C SER A 2 -2.86 18.61 -2.88
N HIS A 3 -2.34 17.61 -3.60
CA HIS A 3 -2.74 16.21 -3.42
C HIS A 3 -1.78 15.48 -2.47
N ILE A 4 -2.25 14.38 -1.88
CA ILE A 4 -1.43 13.44 -1.09
C ILE A 4 -0.25 12.89 -1.91
N THR A 5 0.82 12.49 -1.23
CA THR A 5 2.07 12.09 -1.88
C THR A 5 1.89 10.78 -2.66
N PRO A 6 2.25 10.71 -3.95
CA PRO A 6 2.31 9.44 -4.67
C PRO A 6 3.57 8.66 -4.28
N VAL A 7 3.41 7.37 -4.02
CA VAL A 7 4.48 6.42 -3.72
C VAL A 7 4.39 5.27 -4.71
N PHE A 8 5.50 4.92 -5.36
CA PHE A 8 5.52 3.79 -6.29
C PHE A 8 5.76 2.47 -5.56
N GLY A 9 4.87 1.49 -5.75
CA GLY A 9 5.00 0.16 -5.16
C GLY A 9 5.96 -0.74 -5.94
N GLY A 10 7.08 -1.10 -5.32
CA GLY A 10 8.18 -1.89 -5.86
C GLY A 10 7.93 -3.40 -5.97
N GLY A 11 6.73 -3.90 -5.63
CA GLY A 11 6.40 -5.33 -5.76
C GLY A 11 6.50 -5.88 -7.20
N GLY A 12 6.57 -5.00 -8.20
CA GLY A 12 6.79 -5.35 -9.62
C GLY A 12 8.25 -5.55 -10.02
N PHE A 13 9.22 -5.20 -9.15
CA PHE A 13 10.66 -5.34 -9.41
C PHE A 13 11.11 -6.79 -9.24
N ASN A 14 10.86 -7.62 -10.25
CA ASN A 14 11.24 -9.02 -10.29
C ASN A 14 11.60 -9.40 -11.72
N GLU A 15 12.63 -10.22 -11.90
CA GLU A 15 13.01 -10.75 -13.21
C GLU A 15 11.81 -11.45 -13.88
N GLY A 16 11.68 -11.29 -15.20
CA GLY A 16 10.51 -11.77 -15.95
C GLY A 16 9.23 -10.96 -15.76
N ARG A 17 9.22 -9.91 -14.93
CA ARG A 17 8.15 -8.91 -14.88
C ARG A 17 8.56 -7.60 -15.58
N ALA A 18 7.58 -6.71 -15.75
CA ALA A 18 7.72 -5.48 -16.52
C ALA A 18 8.86 -4.54 -16.07
N PHE A 19 9.28 -4.64 -14.81
CA PHE A 19 10.34 -3.81 -14.22
C PHE A 19 11.44 -4.69 -13.61
N GLY A 20 11.76 -5.81 -14.26
CA GLY A 20 12.74 -6.79 -13.80
C GLY A 20 14.18 -6.55 -14.25
N ASP A 21 14.44 -5.49 -15.01
CA ASP A 21 15.77 -5.16 -15.55
C ASP A 21 16.18 -3.75 -15.11
N VAL A 22 17.46 -3.58 -14.74
CA VAL A 22 17.99 -2.32 -14.20
C VAL A 22 17.87 -1.18 -15.21
N SER A 23 18.09 -1.42 -16.51
CA SER A 23 17.96 -0.37 -17.54
C SER A 23 16.52 0.11 -17.65
N VAL A 24 15.55 -0.83 -17.64
CA VAL A 24 14.12 -0.51 -17.62
C VAL A 24 13.73 0.25 -16.34
N MET A 25 14.33 -0.09 -15.20
CA MET A 25 14.13 0.64 -13.95
C MET A 25 14.65 2.08 -14.03
N GLN A 26 15.76 2.35 -14.71
CA GLN A 26 16.24 3.74 -14.88
C GLN A 26 15.26 4.58 -15.70
N ASP A 27 14.68 4.03 -16.77
CA ASP A 27 13.65 4.71 -17.55
C ASP A 27 12.39 4.98 -16.72
N LEU A 28 11.98 3.99 -15.91
CA LEU A 28 10.89 4.15 -14.95
C LEU A 28 11.21 5.23 -13.91
N PHE A 29 12.41 5.25 -13.35
CA PHE A 29 12.84 6.22 -12.36
C PHE A 29 12.78 7.64 -12.90
N LYS A 30 13.25 7.84 -14.14
CA LYS A 30 13.10 9.11 -14.83
C LYS A 30 11.63 9.50 -14.95
N LEU A 31 10.77 8.59 -15.41
CA LEU A 31 9.33 8.83 -15.54
C LEU A 31 8.67 9.21 -14.21
N LEU A 32 9.02 8.55 -13.10
CA LEU A 32 8.50 8.85 -11.77
C LEU A 32 8.92 10.26 -11.32
N LYS A 33 10.21 10.59 -11.43
CA LYS A 33 10.75 11.91 -11.01
C LYS A 33 10.18 13.05 -11.84
N ASP A 34 10.11 12.88 -13.16
CA ASP A 34 9.53 13.87 -14.08
C ASP A 34 8.05 14.20 -13.73
N ASN A 35 7.37 13.31 -13.02
CA ASN A 35 5.96 13.45 -12.62
C ASN A 35 5.77 13.63 -11.10
N GLY A 36 6.82 14.00 -10.37
CA GLY A 36 6.72 14.36 -8.96
C GLY A 36 6.54 13.18 -7.99
N CYS A 37 6.89 11.96 -8.41
CA CYS A 37 6.96 10.80 -7.53
C CYS A 37 8.44 10.53 -7.17
N ASP A 38 8.78 10.74 -5.91
CA ASP A 38 10.14 10.60 -5.36
C ASP A 38 10.22 9.56 -4.23
N HIS A 39 9.15 8.80 -4.00
CA HIS A 39 9.09 7.73 -3.00
C HIS A 39 8.87 6.36 -3.65
N ILE A 40 9.54 5.33 -3.13
CA ILE A 40 9.37 3.93 -3.53
C ILE A 40 9.16 3.06 -2.29
N ASP A 41 8.10 2.26 -2.29
CA ASP A 41 7.79 1.28 -1.24
C ASP A 41 8.19 -0.12 -1.70
N THR A 42 9.07 -0.81 -0.95
CA THR A 42 9.43 -2.21 -1.18
C THR A 42 9.25 -3.05 0.10
N ALA A 43 9.64 -4.31 0.11
CA ALA A 43 9.58 -5.19 1.28
C ALA A 43 10.52 -6.40 1.13
N ALA A 44 10.99 -6.94 2.26
CA ALA A 44 11.75 -8.20 2.30
C ALA A 44 10.96 -9.42 1.78
N LEU A 45 9.63 -9.30 1.68
CA LEU A 45 8.76 -10.32 1.09
C LEU A 45 8.70 -10.25 -0.44
N TYR A 46 9.09 -9.13 -1.07
CA TYR A 46 8.86 -8.86 -2.48
C TYR A 46 9.95 -9.43 -3.39
N GLY A 47 10.16 -10.75 -3.36
CA GLY A 47 11.06 -11.43 -4.30
C GLY A 47 12.43 -10.74 -4.44
N GLN A 48 12.77 -10.30 -5.65
CA GLN A 48 14.05 -9.64 -5.97
C GLN A 48 14.02 -8.11 -5.84
N SER A 49 12.95 -7.53 -5.29
CA SER A 49 12.70 -6.09 -5.35
C SER A 49 13.79 -5.25 -4.69
N GLU A 50 14.17 -5.59 -3.46
CA GLU A 50 15.24 -4.88 -2.75
C GLU A 50 16.59 -4.98 -3.46
N GLU A 51 16.92 -6.18 -3.97
CA GLU A 51 18.17 -6.43 -4.69
C GLU A 51 18.25 -5.64 -6.00
N LEU A 52 17.18 -5.65 -6.80
CA LEU A 52 17.12 -4.90 -8.06
C LEU A 52 17.14 -3.38 -7.80
N MET A 53 16.48 -2.91 -6.73
CA MET A 53 16.57 -1.51 -6.31
C MET A 53 17.99 -1.10 -5.92
N GLY A 54 18.71 -1.94 -5.18
CA GLY A 54 20.11 -1.69 -4.85
C GLY A 54 21.02 -1.65 -6.08
N LYS A 55 20.87 -2.61 -7.00
CA LYS A 55 21.59 -2.62 -8.29
C LYS A 55 21.29 -1.38 -9.13
N ALA A 56 20.04 -0.91 -9.11
CA ALA A 56 19.61 0.30 -9.80
C ALA A 56 19.95 1.60 -9.05
N LYS A 57 20.60 1.52 -7.88
CA LYS A 57 20.94 2.66 -7.03
C LYS A 57 19.75 3.57 -6.72
N ALA A 58 18.61 2.96 -6.39
CA ALA A 58 17.38 3.71 -6.11
C ALA A 58 17.55 4.71 -4.95
N GLY A 59 18.33 4.38 -3.93
CA GLY A 59 18.60 5.26 -2.77
C GLY A 59 19.33 6.57 -3.11
N ASP A 60 19.97 6.67 -4.26
CA ASP A 60 20.59 7.93 -4.72
C ASP A 60 19.55 8.90 -5.31
N GLN A 61 18.33 8.42 -5.61
CA GLN A 61 17.34 9.13 -6.42
C GLN A 61 15.97 9.27 -5.71
N PHE A 62 15.65 8.34 -4.81
CA PHE A 62 14.34 8.19 -4.15
C PHE A 62 14.46 8.06 -2.64
N ILE A 63 13.39 8.49 -1.97
CA ILE A 63 13.09 8.09 -0.60
C ILE A 63 12.53 6.67 -0.67
N VAL A 64 13.16 5.74 0.04
CA VAL A 64 12.78 4.32 -0.03
C VAL A 64 12.27 3.87 1.32
N ASP A 65 11.18 3.12 1.30
CA ASP A 65 10.63 2.44 2.44
C ASP A 65 10.75 0.92 2.26
N THR A 66 10.96 0.18 3.35
CA THR A 66 10.93 -1.30 3.31
C THR A 66 10.27 -1.90 4.55
N LYS A 67 10.11 -3.23 4.57
CA LYS A 67 9.36 -3.97 5.58
C LYS A 67 10.05 -5.27 5.95
N THR A 68 10.13 -5.57 7.23
CA THR A 68 10.24 -6.97 7.70
C THR A 68 8.95 -7.72 7.34
N LYS A 69 9.02 -9.02 7.13
CA LYS A 69 7.86 -9.85 6.80
C LYS A 69 6.82 -9.90 7.94
N GLY A 70 7.26 -9.75 9.19
CA GLY A 70 6.38 -9.88 10.36
C GLY A 70 5.59 -11.20 10.33
N GLY A 71 4.28 -11.13 10.59
CA GLY A 71 3.39 -12.30 10.58
C GLY A 71 3.38 -13.09 9.26
N PHE A 72 3.71 -12.47 8.11
CA PHE A 72 3.84 -13.21 6.85
C PHE A 72 5.08 -14.12 6.80
N GLY A 73 6.10 -13.84 7.61
CA GLY A 73 7.34 -14.62 7.70
C GLY A 73 7.24 -15.82 8.65
N GLY A 74 6.15 -15.92 9.42
CA GLY A 74 5.96 -16.96 10.44
C GLY A 74 6.68 -16.71 11.77
N SER A 75 7.46 -15.64 11.88
CA SER A 75 8.01 -15.13 13.14
C SER A 75 8.35 -13.64 13.02
N ALA A 76 8.02 -12.88 14.06
CA ALA A 76 8.48 -11.50 14.25
C ALA A 76 9.43 -11.37 15.45
N SER A 77 10.13 -12.45 15.83
CA SER A 77 11.09 -12.44 16.95
C SER A 77 12.17 -11.38 16.77
N LYS A 78 12.77 -10.92 17.88
CA LYS A 78 13.84 -9.92 17.84
C LYS A 78 14.95 -10.31 16.86
N ASP A 79 15.41 -11.56 16.93
CA ASP A 79 16.46 -12.09 16.05
C ASP A 79 16.03 -12.11 14.59
N THR A 80 14.75 -12.43 14.32
CA THR A 80 14.21 -12.41 12.95
C THR A 80 14.16 -10.99 12.40
N ILE A 81 13.69 -10.02 13.19
CA ILE A 81 13.67 -8.59 12.81
C ILE A 81 15.08 -8.09 12.49
N LEU A 82 16.05 -8.36 13.36
CA LEU A 82 17.44 -7.97 13.17
C LEU A 82 18.03 -8.57 11.89
N LYS A 83 17.83 -9.87 11.68
CA LYS A 83 18.32 -10.58 10.50
C LYS A 83 17.68 -10.06 9.21
N GLU A 84 16.38 -9.82 9.21
CA GLU A 84 15.70 -9.28 8.02
C GLU A 84 16.15 -7.86 7.71
N ALA A 85 16.30 -7.00 8.72
CA ALA A 85 16.82 -5.65 8.53
C ALA A 85 18.26 -5.65 7.97
N GLU A 86 19.14 -6.53 8.47
CA GLU A 86 20.49 -6.68 7.94
C GLU A 86 20.47 -7.10 6.46
N ASN A 87 19.63 -8.09 6.11
CA ASN A 87 19.48 -8.54 4.72
C ASN A 87 18.96 -7.44 3.82
N SER A 88 17.90 -6.72 4.22
CA SER A 88 17.36 -5.59 3.46
C SER A 88 18.40 -4.49 3.28
N LYS A 89 19.15 -4.13 4.32
CA LYS A 89 20.24 -3.14 4.23
C LYS A 89 21.33 -3.56 3.25
N LYS A 90 21.70 -4.84 3.25
CA LYS A 90 22.68 -5.40 2.31
C LYS A 90 22.18 -5.38 0.87
N MET A 91 20.92 -5.74 0.64
CA MET A 91 20.32 -5.80 -0.70
C MET A 91 20.10 -4.40 -1.29
N LEU A 92 19.60 -3.46 -0.48
CA LEU A 92 19.37 -2.08 -0.89
C LEU A 92 20.68 -1.28 -1.01
N GLY A 93 21.66 -1.56 -0.16
CA GLY A 93 22.94 -0.84 -0.13
C GLY A 93 22.86 0.56 0.51
N HIS A 94 21.74 0.93 1.14
CA HIS A 94 21.54 2.20 1.82
C HIS A 94 20.54 2.09 2.98
N ASN A 95 20.43 3.13 3.80
CA ASN A 95 19.42 3.24 4.86
C ASN A 95 18.07 3.70 4.26
N VAL A 96 16.97 3.30 4.87
CA VAL A 96 15.61 3.60 4.41
C VAL A 96 15.00 4.76 5.20
N ASP A 97 13.89 5.30 4.72
CA ASP A 97 13.12 6.29 5.46
C ASP A 97 12.16 5.61 6.43
N ILE A 98 11.25 4.75 5.95
CA ILE A 98 10.38 3.95 6.79
C ILE A 98 10.80 2.48 6.83
N PHE A 99 10.82 1.89 8.03
CA PHE A 99 10.84 0.44 8.21
C PHE A 99 9.52 -0.02 8.85
N TYR A 100 8.78 -0.86 8.13
CA TYR A 100 7.48 -1.36 8.58
C TYR A 100 7.58 -2.75 9.20
N ILE A 101 6.72 -3.03 10.18
CA ILE A 101 6.23 -4.39 10.41
C ILE A 101 5.08 -4.67 9.42
N HIS A 102 5.28 -5.60 8.49
CA HIS A 102 4.34 -5.81 7.37
C HIS A 102 3.01 -6.45 7.79
N ALA A 103 3.00 -7.26 8.84
CA ALA A 103 1.79 -7.81 9.44
C ALA A 103 2.04 -8.17 10.91
N PRO A 104 1.01 -8.12 11.79
CA PRO A 104 1.15 -8.61 13.16
C PRO A 104 1.48 -10.10 13.17
N ASP A 105 2.33 -10.52 14.12
CA ASP A 105 2.57 -11.93 14.41
C ASP A 105 1.96 -12.27 15.77
N PRO A 106 0.86 -13.04 15.83
CA PRO A 106 0.21 -13.39 17.09
C PRO A 106 1.00 -14.40 17.92
N ASN A 107 2.06 -15.02 17.37
CA ASN A 107 2.81 -16.08 18.05
C ASN A 107 4.12 -15.59 18.69
N THR A 108 4.53 -14.35 18.42
CA THR A 108 5.71 -13.72 19.04
C THR A 108 5.26 -12.69 20.07
N ASP A 109 5.98 -12.57 21.19
CA ASP A 109 5.73 -11.49 22.14
C ASP A 109 5.95 -10.13 21.44
N LEU A 110 4.98 -9.24 21.60
CA LEU A 110 5.03 -7.92 21.01
C LEU A 110 6.19 -7.08 21.59
N GLU A 111 6.50 -7.22 22.88
CA GLU A 111 7.63 -6.49 23.46
C GLU A 111 8.97 -6.94 22.85
N GLU A 112 9.12 -8.24 22.61
CA GLU A 112 10.30 -8.80 21.93
C GLU A 112 10.42 -8.27 20.50
N THR A 113 9.32 -8.26 19.75
CA THR A 113 9.26 -7.70 18.39
C THR A 113 9.72 -6.23 18.38
N LEU A 114 9.18 -5.43 19.31
CA LEU A 114 9.47 -3.99 19.39
C LEU A 114 10.89 -3.70 19.91
N GLU A 115 11.47 -4.57 20.74
CA GLU A 115 12.88 -4.50 21.09
C GLU A 115 13.76 -4.66 19.84
N GLY A 116 13.44 -5.62 18.96
CA GLY A 116 14.11 -5.78 17.67
C GLY A 116 14.02 -4.52 16.80
N ILE A 117 12.83 -3.94 16.66
CA ILE A 117 12.64 -2.68 15.92
C ILE A 117 13.48 -1.55 16.50
N ASN A 118 13.55 -1.44 17.82
CA ASN A 118 14.36 -0.41 18.49
C ASN A 118 15.86 -0.58 18.24
N GLU A 119 16.38 -1.82 18.25
CA GLU A 119 17.78 -2.08 17.92
C GLU A 119 18.10 -1.75 16.45
N VAL A 120 17.19 -2.09 15.53
CA VAL A 120 17.32 -1.67 14.12
C VAL A 120 17.31 -0.14 13.99
N TYR A 121 16.46 0.56 14.76
CA TYR A 121 16.42 2.02 14.78
C TYR A 121 17.74 2.62 15.27
N LYS A 122 18.28 2.13 16.38
CA LYS A 122 19.59 2.57 16.94
C LYS A 122 20.74 2.36 15.97
N SER A 123 20.68 1.34 15.11
CA SER A 123 21.68 1.14 14.06
C SER A 123 21.66 2.21 12.95
N GLY A 124 20.64 3.07 12.94
CA GLY A 124 20.43 4.12 11.94
C GLY A 124 19.87 3.62 10.61
N PHE A 125 19.40 2.36 10.54
CA PHE A 125 18.89 1.79 9.29
C PHE A 125 17.63 2.50 8.78
N PHE A 126 16.77 3.01 9.66
CA PHE A 126 15.56 3.74 9.29
C PHE A 126 15.33 4.98 10.15
N LYS A 127 14.50 5.91 9.66
CA LYS A 127 14.16 7.18 10.34
C LYS A 127 12.78 7.15 10.99
N ARG A 128 11.81 6.51 10.35
CA ARG A 128 10.41 6.44 10.75
C ARG A 128 9.97 4.99 10.94
N PHE A 129 9.32 4.70 12.05
CA PHE A 129 8.74 3.38 12.30
C PHE A 129 7.33 3.30 11.69
N GLY A 130 7.05 2.23 10.96
CA GLY A 130 5.76 1.99 10.32
C GLY A 130 5.07 0.68 10.73
N LEU A 131 3.74 0.66 10.63
CA LEU A 131 2.91 -0.54 10.83
C LEU A 131 2.08 -0.85 9.58
N SER A 132 1.74 -2.11 9.35
CA SER A 132 0.83 -2.50 8.27
C SER A 132 -0.03 -3.68 8.68
N ASN A 133 -1.32 -3.62 8.32
CA ASN A 133 -2.33 -4.67 8.61
C ASN A 133 -2.55 -4.95 10.11
N TYR A 134 -2.31 -3.98 10.99
CA TYR A 134 -2.64 -4.07 12.42
C TYR A 134 -4.07 -3.55 12.67
N LYS A 135 -4.80 -4.16 13.60
CA LYS A 135 -6.07 -3.59 14.06
C LYS A 135 -5.80 -2.35 14.92
N ALA A 136 -6.80 -1.49 15.06
CA ALA A 136 -6.67 -0.25 15.83
C ALA A 136 -6.22 -0.48 17.29
N GLU A 137 -6.75 -1.52 17.94
CA GLU A 137 -6.34 -1.90 19.30
C GLU A 137 -4.86 -2.30 19.37
N ASP A 138 -4.36 -3.01 18.36
CA ASP A 138 -2.95 -3.41 18.30
C ASP A 138 -2.04 -2.21 18.00
N VAL A 139 -2.50 -1.25 17.19
CA VAL A 139 -1.78 0.02 16.96
C VAL A 139 -1.63 0.80 18.26
N GLU A 140 -2.70 0.93 19.06
CA GLU A 140 -2.62 1.59 20.38
C GLU A 140 -1.67 0.82 21.31
N ARG A 141 -1.72 -0.51 21.31
CA ARG A 141 -0.82 -1.35 22.11
C ARG A 141 0.65 -1.14 21.74
N VAL A 142 0.99 -1.16 20.45
CA VAL A 142 2.35 -0.87 19.96
C VAL A 142 2.79 0.52 20.39
N TYR A 143 1.95 1.53 20.17
CA TYR A 143 2.26 2.91 20.52
C TYR A 143 2.57 3.06 22.03
N ASN A 144 1.74 2.46 22.88
CA ASN A 144 1.89 2.55 24.33
C ASN A 144 3.18 1.88 24.82
N ILE A 145 3.49 0.67 24.32
CA ILE A 145 4.75 -0.02 24.65
C ILE A 145 5.95 0.82 24.20
N CYS A 146 5.94 1.32 22.96
CA CYS A 146 7.05 2.15 22.46
C CYS A 146 7.22 3.41 23.31
N LYS A 147 6.11 4.07 23.68
CA LYS A 147 6.13 5.27 24.52
C LYS A 147 6.69 4.98 25.91
N GLU A 148 6.27 3.89 26.54
CA GLU A 148 6.72 3.50 27.88
C GLU A 148 8.21 3.16 27.90
N LYS A 149 8.69 2.41 26.90
CA LYS A 149 10.09 1.94 26.82
C LYS A 149 11.04 2.97 26.22
N GLY A 150 10.53 4.09 25.70
CA GLY A 150 11.32 5.09 24.99
C GLY A 150 11.84 4.61 23.63
N TYR A 151 11.12 3.71 22.98
CA TYR A 151 11.41 3.22 21.62
C TYR A 151 10.86 4.20 20.56
N PRO A 152 11.27 4.09 19.28
CA PRO A 152 10.64 4.88 18.22
C PRO A 152 9.13 4.64 18.18
N LEU A 153 8.35 5.74 18.21
CA LEU A 153 6.90 5.67 18.05
C LEU A 153 6.53 5.35 16.60
N PRO A 154 5.49 4.55 16.35
CA PRO A 154 4.96 4.39 15.00
C PRO A 154 4.47 5.75 14.51
N SER A 155 4.83 6.11 13.28
CA SER A 155 4.51 7.41 12.67
C SER A 155 3.81 7.27 11.32
N VAL A 156 3.84 6.07 10.73
CA VAL A 156 3.15 5.77 9.46
C VAL A 156 2.44 4.42 9.56
N TYR A 157 1.24 4.35 9.01
CA TYR A 157 0.47 3.12 8.84
C TYR A 157 0.23 2.88 7.35
N GLN A 158 0.51 1.67 6.87
CA GLN A 158 0.25 1.27 5.49
C GLN A 158 -0.92 0.26 5.44
N GLY A 159 -2.03 0.62 4.77
CA GLY A 159 -3.28 -0.15 4.81
C GLY A 159 -4.03 -0.23 3.48
N ASN A 160 -4.87 -1.26 3.34
CA ASN A 160 -5.78 -1.38 2.20
C ASN A 160 -6.80 -0.25 2.27
N TYR A 161 -6.88 0.56 1.22
CA TYR A 161 -7.90 1.59 1.15
C TYR A 161 -8.21 1.99 -0.28
N ASN A 162 -9.49 1.93 -0.64
CA ASN A 162 -9.99 2.22 -1.98
C ASN A 162 -11.52 2.42 -1.93
N PRO A 163 -12.16 2.85 -3.03
CA PRO A 163 -13.62 3.11 -3.07
C PRO A 163 -14.50 1.93 -2.62
N VAL A 164 -14.00 0.70 -2.67
CA VAL A 164 -14.73 -0.53 -2.33
C VAL A 164 -14.16 -1.26 -1.11
N ALA A 165 -13.29 -0.62 -0.33
CA ALA A 165 -12.74 -1.13 0.92
C ALA A 165 -12.50 0.03 1.90
N ARG A 166 -13.59 0.47 2.56
CA ARG A 166 -13.61 1.70 3.37
C ARG A 166 -13.82 1.49 4.88
N LYS A 167 -13.85 0.23 5.36
CA LYS A 167 -14.02 -0.08 6.80
C LYS A 167 -13.00 0.63 7.71
N GLN A 168 -11.81 0.92 7.18
CA GLN A 168 -10.76 1.63 7.91
C GLN A 168 -11.15 3.07 8.30
N GLU A 169 -12.09 3.71 7.60
CA GLU A 169 -12.56 5.06 7.92
C GLU A 169 -13.18 5.15 9.32
N THR A 170 -13.89 4.11 9.74
CA THR A 170 -14.54 4.04 11.06
C THR A 170 -13.70 3.28 12.08
N LEU A 171 -13.02 2.21 11.65
CA LEU A 171 -12.34 1.30 12.57
C LEU A 171 -10.92 1.74 12.95
N LEU A 172 -10.19 2.42 12.06
CA LEU A 172 -8.75 2.65 12.23
C LEU A 172 -8.37 4.13 12.20
N PHE A 173 -8.91 4.91 11.25
CA PHE A 173 -8.54 6.31 11.07
C PHE A 173 -8.68 7.16 12.35
N PRO A 174 -9.74 7.02 13.17
CA PRO A 174 -9.83 7.77 14.42
C PRO A 174 -8.62 7.56 15.35
N THR A 175 -8.16 6.32 15.48
CA THR A 175 -6.96 5.97 16.26
C THR A 175 -5.70 6.57 15.67
N LEU A 176 -5.51 6.46 14.34
CA LEU A 176 -4.33 7.03 13.67
C LEU A 176 -4.27 8.55 13.85
N ARG A 177 -5.40 9.26 13.75
CA ARG A 177 -5.43 10.72 13.95
C ARG A 177 -5.16 11.11 15.40
N LYS A 178 -5.73 10.39 16.37
CA LYS A 178 -5.44 10.58 17.80
C LYS A 178 -3.95 10.43 18.11
N LEU A 179 -3.27 9.50 17.45
CA LEU A 179 -1.85 9.19 17.66
C LEU A 179 -0.89 9.96 16.72
N ASN A 180 -1.42 10.82 15.84
CA ASN A 180 -0.66 11.54 14.82
C ASN A 180 0.15 10.61 13.89
N ILE A 181 -0.49 9.54 13.41
CA ILE A 181 0.08 8.56 12.48
C ILE A 181 -0.48 8.83 11.07
N ALA A 182 0.42 8.97 10.09
CA ALA A 182 0.06 9.13 8.69
C ALA A 182 -0.49 7.82 8.10
N PHE A 183 -1.39 7.88 7.11
CA PHE A 183 -1.91 6.70 6.42
C PHE A 183 -1.46 6.63 4.96
N TYR A 184 -0.85 5.52 4.58
CA TYR A 184 -0.39 5.23 3.23
C TYR A 184 -1.32 4.16 2.62
N ALA A 185 -2.16 4.57 1.69
CA ALA A 185 -3.17 3.70 1.07
C ALA A 185 -2.56 2.81 -0.01
N TYR A 186 -2.55 1.49 0.21
CA TYR A 186 -2.26 0.53 -0.85
C TYR A 186 -3.53 0.03 -1.54
N SER A 187 -3.35 -0.52 -2.74
CA SER A 187 -4.42 -1.05 -3.59
C SER A 187 -5.55 -0.04 -3.91
N PRO A 188 -5.24 1.18 -4.38
CA PRO A 188 -6.24 2.20 -4.67
C PRO A 188 -7.26 1.80 -5.76
N ILE A 189 -6.90 0.82 -6.61
CA ILE A 189 -7.79 0.20 -7.61
C ILE A 189 -8.24 -1.22 -7.21
N ALA A 190 -8.16 -1.58 -5.93
CA ALA A 190 -8.52 -2.91 -5.41
C ALA A 190 -7.80 -4.06 -6.16
N GLY A 191 -6.49 -3.93 -6.35
CA GLY A 191 -5.68 -4.91 -7.10
C GLY A 191 -6.01 -5.01 -8.60
N GLY A 192 -6.72 -4.01 -9.13
CA GLY A 192 -7.21 -4.01 -10.50
C GLY A 192 -8.69 -4.36 -10.61
N PHE A 193 -9.37 -4.74 -9.53
CA PHE A 193 -10.80 -5.06 -9.54
C PHE A 193 -11.62 -3.93 -10.17
N LEU A 194 -11.37 -2.68 -9.78
CA LEU A 194 -12.09 -1.49 -10.27
C LEU A 194 -11.82 -1.15 -11.73
N THR A 195 -11.02 -1.94 -12.44
CA THR A 195 -10.74 -1.78 -13.87
C THR A 195 -11.22 -2.97 -14.70
N LYS A 196 -11.95 -3.92 -14.08
CA LYS A 196 -12.34 -5.20 -14.67
C LYS A 196 -13.84 -5.25 -14.92
N LYS A 197 -14.23 -6.09 -15.87
CA LYS A 197 -15.62 -6.54 -16.03
C LYS A 197 -15.87 -7.73 -15.13
N LYS A 198 -17.14 -7.97 -14.79
CA LYS A 198 -17.57 -9.16 -14.02
C LYS A 198 -16.99 -10.46 -14.59
N GLN A 199 -17.04 -10.63 -15.91
CA GLN A 199 -16.53 -11.84 -16.56
C GLN A 199 -15.02 -12.01 -16.37
N ASP A 200 -14.23 -10.92 -16.39
CA ASP A 200 -12.78 -11.01 -16.18
C ASP A 200 -12.43 -11.53 -14.78
N ILE A 201 -13.27 -11.24 -13.78
CA ILE A 201 -13.09 -11.74 -12.41
C ILE A 201 -13.44 -13.22 -12.33
N LEU A 202 -14.56 -13.62 -12.96
CA LEU A 202 -15.00 -15.02 -13.00
C LEU A 202 -14.01 -15.92 -13.74
N ASP A 203 -13.40 -15.40 -14.82
CA ASP A 203 -12.39 -16.09 -15.62
C ASP A 203 -10.99 -16.06 -14.97
N GLY A 204 -10.83 -15.39 -13.82
CA GLY A 204 -9.57 -15.34 -13.09
C GLY A 204 -8.47 -14.57 -13.82
N ILE A 205 -8.79 -13.49 -14.54
CA ILE A 205 -7.80 -12.76 -15.35
C ILE A 205 -6.82 -11.98 -14.48
N GLY A 206 -5.51 -12.22 -14.70
CA GLY A 206 -4.43 -11.48 -14.03
C GLY A 206 -4.36 -11.81 -12.55
N ARG A 207 -4.41 -10.79 -11.67
CA ARG A 207 -4.31 -10.97 -10.21
C ARG A 207 -5.48 -11.74 -9.58
N PHE A 208 -6.56 -11.95 -10.33
CA PHE A 208 -7.74 -12.70 -9.88
C PHE A 208 -7.62 -14.21 -10.19
N SER A 209 -6.55 -14.63 -10.87
CA SER A 209 -6.24 -16.05 -11.04
C SER A 209 -6.00 -16.70 -9.67
N PRO A 210 -6.52 -17.93 -9.43
CA PRO A 210 -6.24 -18.69 -8.21
C PRO A 210 -4.75 -18.90 -7.93
N ASP A 211 -3.92 -18.96 -8.98
CA ASP A 211 -2.48 -19.21 -8.88
C ASP A 211 -1.69 -17.96 -8.51
N GLN A 212 -2.28 -16.77 -8.63
CA GLN A 212 -1.63 -15.52 -8.28
C GLN A 212 -1.87 -15.19 -6.81
N MET A 213 -0.80 -15.03 -6.03
CA MET A 213 -0.85 -14.62 -4.63
C MET A 213 -1.79 -15.50 -3.77
N GLY A 214 -1.87 -16.81 -4.06
CA GLY A 214 -2.74 -17.74 -3.34
C GLY A 214 -4.23 -17.41 -3.45
N GLY A 215 -4.64 -16.76 -4.55
CA GLY A 215 -6.02 -16.36 -4.80
C GLY A 215 -6.51 -15.21 -3.93
N LEU A 216 -5.61 -14.44 -3.29
CA LEU A 216 -5.95 -13.36 -2.36
C LEU A 216 -7.02 -12.41 -2.92
N TYR A 217 -6.81 -11.86 -4.11
CA TYR A 217 -7.72 -10.89 -4.71
C TYR A 217 -9.08 -11.50 -5.10
N ALA A 218 -9.10 -12.78 -5.48
CA ALA A 218 -10.36 -13.50 -5.70
C ALA A 218 -11.14 -13.66 -4.39
N LYS A 219 -10.48 -14.04 -3.28
CA LYS A 219 -11.12 -14.17 -1.95
C LYS A 219 -11.70 -12.84 -1.45
N LEU A 220 -11.02 -11.74 -1.73
CA LEU A 220 -11.46 -10.39 -1.35
C LEU A 220 -12.67 -9.92 -2.16
N TYR A 221 -12.67 -10.11 -3.49
CA TYR A 221 -13.58 -9.38 -4.37
C TYR A 221 -14.46 -10.23 -5.29
N ASN A 222 -14.22 -11.55 -5.42
CA ASN A 222 -15.09 -12.44 -6.20
C ASN A 222 -16.32 -12.85 -5.34
N ARG A 223 -17.14 -11.87 -4.99
CA ARG A 223 -18.36 -12.00 -4.18
C ARG A 223 -19.56 -11.43 -4.93
N PRO A 224 -20.78 -11.96 -4.75
CA PRO A 224 -21.94 -11.53 -5.53
C PRO A 224 -22.17 -10.00 -5.54
N ALA A 225 -22.15 -9.35 -4.37
CA ALA A 225 -22.42 -7.90 -4.32
C ALA A 225 -21.28 -7.09 -4.97
N TYR A 226 -20.02 -7.51 -4.79
CA TYR A 226 -18.88 -6.92 -5.50
C TYR A 226 -19.00 -7.05 -7.02
N LEU A 227 -19.34 -8.24 -7.54
CA LEU A 227 -19.48 -8.45 -8.98
C LEU A 227 -20.61 -7.58 -9.59
N GLU A 228 -21.68 -7.34 -8.85
CA GLU A 228 -22.75 -6.42 -9.25
C GLU A 228 -22.31 -4.95 -9.17
N ALA A 229 -21.53 -4.60 -8.15
CA ALA A 229 -20.97 -3.27 -7.96
C ALA A 229 -20.08 -2.82 -9.13
N LEU A 230 -19.42 -3.72 -9.86
CA LEU A 230 -18.63 -3.38 -11.05
C LEU A 230 -19.45 -2.68 -12.14
N GLY A 231 -20.70 -3.11 -12.37
CA GLY A 231 -21.57 -2.49 -13.36
C GLY A 231 -22.00 -1.08 -12.94
N GLN A 232 -22.25 -0.89 -11.64
CA GLN A 232 -22.55 0.44 -11.08
C GLN A 232 -21.33 1.35 -11.17
N TRP A 233 -20.14 0.84 -10.84
CA TRP A 233 -18.87 1.55 -10.93
C TRP A 233 -18.56 2.03 -12.35
N GLU A 234 -18.71 1.15 -13.35
CA GLU A 234 -18.53 1.49 -14.76
C GLU A 234 -19.51 2.59 -15.21
N LYS A 235 -20.78 2.50 -14.77
CA LYS A 235 -21.78 3.55 -15.05
C LYS A 235 -21.36 4.91 -14.48
N VAL A 236 -20.88 4.95 -13.23
CA VAL A 236 -20.41 6.20 -12.60
C VAL A 236 -19.22 6.78 -13.37
N ALA A 237 -18.26 5.95 -13.75
CA ALA A 237 -17.09 6.40 -14.53
C ALA A 237 -17.49 6.98 -15.90
N ASN A 238 -18.40 6.31 -16.62
CA ASN A 238 -18.91 6.76 -17.90
C ASN A 238 -19.67 8.09 -17.80
N GLU A 239 -20.48 8.27 -16.77
CA GLU A 239 -21.22 9.52 -16.55
C GLU A 239 -20.32 10.70 -16.15
N GLU A 240 -19.20 10.42 -15.47
CA GLU A 240 -18.16 11.41 -15.15
C GLU A 240 -17.24 11.70 -16.36
N GLY A 241 -17.24 10.83 -17.38
CA GLY A 241 -16.41 10.97 -18.58
C GLY A 241 -14.95 10.52 -18.38
N VAL A 242 -14.70 9.61 -17.45
CA VAL A 242 -13.35 9.11 -17.11
C VAL A 242 -13.28 7.59 -17.17
N SER A 243 -12.07 7.04 -17.17
CA SER A 243 -11.90 5.59 -17.04
C SER A 243 -12.23 5.10 -15.62
N PRO A 244 -12.64 3.83 -15.42
CA PRO A 244 -12.85 3.26 -14.09
C PRO A 244 -11.61 3.34 -13.18
N ALA A 245 -10.40 3.24 -13.77
CA ALA A 245 -9.15 3.41 -13.04
C ALA A 245 -8.95 4.86 -12.57
N GLU A 246 -9.18 5.83 -13.48
CA GLU A 246 -9.06 7.26 -13.16
C GLU A 246 -10.04 7.67 -12.06
N LEU A 247 -11.29 7.18 -12.12
CA LEU A 247 -12.29 7.41 -11.08
C LEU A 247 -11.77 6.99 -9.70
N ALA A 248 -11.16 5.81 -9.60
CA ALA A 248 -10.65 5.30 -8.33
C ALA A 248 -9.46 6.14 -7.81
N TYR A 249 -8.48 6.43 -8.67
CA TYR A 249 -7.30 7.20 -8.29
C TYR A 249 -7.65 8.63 -7.87
N ARG A 250 -8.53 9.31 -8.63
CA ARG A 250 -8.99 10.66 -8.26
C ARG A 250 -9.80 10.63 -6.97
N TRP A 251 -10.66 9.63 -6.77
CA TRP A 251 -11.42 9.51 -5.53
C TRP A 251 -10.50 9.36 -4.31
N VAL A 252 -9.54 8.43 -4.35
CA VAL A 252 -8.59 8.24 -3.23
C VAL A 252 -7.77 9.51 -2.99
N THR A 253 -7.34 10.17 -4.06
CA THR A 253 -6.46 11.34 -3.98
C THR A 253 -7.14 12.61 -3.46
N TYR A 254 -8.39 12.86 -3.87
CA TYR A 254 -9.05 14.15 -3.66
C TYR A 254 -10.30 14.09 -2.80
N ASN A 255 -11.00 12.96 -2.77
CA ASN A 255 -12.34 12.85 -2.21
C ASN A 255 -12.45 11.87 -1.04
N SER A 256 -11.36 11.19 -0.72
CA SER A 256 -11.25 10.39 0.49
C SER A 256 -10.92 11.24 1.73
N PRO A 257 -10.98 10.66 2.95
CA PRO A 257 -10.50 11.30 4.17
C PRO A 257 -8.98 11.47 4.25
N LEU A 258 -8.21 11.00 3.25
CA LEU A 258 -6.77 11.21 3.23
C LEU A 258 -6.44 12.68 2.95
N LYS A 259 -5.43 13.18 3.65
CA LYS A 259 -5.03 14.60 3.66
C LYS A 259 -3.52 14.73 3.67
N LYS A 260 -3.00 15.62 2.80
CA LYS A 260 -1.58 15.91 2.73
C LYS A 260 -1.06 16.48 4.05
N GLU A 261 -1.89 17.25 4.75
CA GLU A 261 -1.57 17.88 6.02
C GLU A 261 -1.31 16.85 7.13
N ASN A 262 -1.88 15.65 7.01
CA ASN A 262 -1.64 14.53 7.92
C ASN A 262 -0.43 13.67 7.52
N GLY A 263 0.28 14.05 6.44
CA GLY A 263 1.34 13.24 5.85
C GLY A 263 0.85 12.01 5.08
N ASP A 264 -0.43 11.93 4.74
CA ASP A 264 -0.99 10.76 4.05
C ASP A 264 -0.46 10.63 2.62
N ALA A 265 -0.44 9.40 2.13
CA ALA A 265 0.09 9.05 0.82
C ALA A 265 -0.75 7.97 0.12
N ILE A 266 -0.56 7.85 -1.19
CA ILE A 266 -1.17 6.81 -2.03
C ILE A 266 -0.08 5.96 -2.68
N ILE A 267 -0.15 4.65 -2.46
CA ILE A 267 0.77 3.69 -3.05
C ILE A 267 0.12 3.10 -4.30
N PHE A 268 0.70 3.38 -5.45
CA PHE A 268 0.23 2.85 -6.72
C PHE A 268 1.23 1.84 -7.29
N GLY A 269 0.69 0.84 -7.99
CA GLY A 269 1.49 -0.16 -8.69
C GLY A 269 1.12 -0.18 -10.17
N ALA A 270 2.01 -0.70 -10.99
CA ALA A 270 1.80 -0.83 -12.42
C ALA A 270 2.47 -2.12 -12.94
N SER A 271 2.01 -2.59 -14.09
CA SER A 271 2.63 -3.67 -14.85
C SER A 271 3.16 -3.22 -16.21
N SER A 272 3.22 -1.90 -16.46
CA SER A 272 3.86 -1.30 -17.63
C SER A 272 4.13 0.18 -17.39
N THR A 273 5.07 0.76 -18.14
CA THR A 273 5.36 2.21 -18.12
C THR A 273 4.15 3.05 -18.52
N ASP A 274 3.33 2.59 -19.47
CA ASP A 274 2.09 3.26 -19.85
C ASP A 274 1.09 3.37 -18.69
N GLN A 275 0.98 2.32 -17.87
CA GLN A 275 0.13 2.37 -16.68
C GLN A 275 0.66 3.37 -15.65
N VAL A 276 2.00 3.47 -15.49
CA VAL A 276 2.63 4.48 -14.62
C VAL A 276 2.27 5.88 -15.09
N LYS A 277 2.47 6.18 -16.37
CA LYS A 277 2.16 7.49 -16.95
C LYS A 277 0.68 7.86 -16.79
N LYS A 278 -0.22 6.92 -17.10
CA LYS A 278 -1.68 7.13 -16.92
C LYS A 278 -2.03 7.39 -15.47
N THR A 279 -1.52 6.57 -14.54
CA THR A 279 -1.82 6.69 -13.12
C THR A 279 -1.37 8.03 -12.53
N LEU A 280 -0.14 8.46 -12.85
CA LEU A 280 0.37 9.76 -12.42
C LEU A 280 -0.45 10.91 -13.02
N GLY A 281 -0.87 10.78 -14.28
CA GLY A 281 -1.83 11.70 -14.89
C GLY A 281 -3.15 11.77 -14.11
N TYR A 282 -3.75 10.63 -13.75
CA TYR A 282 -5.00 10.58 -12.98
C TYR A 282 -4.87 11.23 -11.60
N ILE A 283 -3.75 10.99 -10.91
CA ILE A 283 -3.46 11.62 -9.62
C ILE A 283 -3.40 13.15 -9.78
N GLN A 284 -2.97 13.68 -10.91
CA GLN A 284 -2.90 15.12 -11.19
C GLN A 284 -4.21 15.72 -11.77
N SER A 285 -5.21 14.92 -12.12
CA SER A 285 -6.45 15.35 -12.81
C SER A 285 -7.46 16.12 -11.94
N GLY A 286 -7.17 16.34 -10.66
CA GLY A 286 -8.05 17.10 -9.76
C GLY A 286 -9.29 16.32 -9.25
N PRO A 287 -10.15 17.00 -8.46
CA PRO A 287 -11.29 16.38 -7.79
C PRO A 287 -12.38 15.91 -8.77
N LEU A 288 -13.19 14.95 -8.34
CA LEU A 288 -14.36 14.47 -9.08
C LEU A 288 -15.58 15.36 -8.87
N SER A 289 -16.56 15.29 -9.78
CA SER A 289 -17.85 15.97 -9.62
C SER A 289 -18.67 15.41 -8.44
N GLU A 290 -19.53 16.23 -7.83
CA GLU A 290 -20.45 15.78 -6.78
C GLU A 290 -21.34 14.61 -7.22
N LYS A 291 -21.70 14.56 -8.51
CA LYS A 291 -22.50 13.47 -9.08
C LYS A 291 -21.72 12.16 -9.03
N ALA A 292 -20.45 12.18 -9.43
CA ALA A 292 -19.58 11.01 -9.32
C ALA A 292 -19.43 10.56 -7.86
N LEU A 293 -19.23 11.49 -6.92
CA LEU A 293 -19.11 11.15 -5.49
C LEU A 293 -20.35 10.44 -4.94
N LYS A 294 -21.54 10.94 -5.26
CA LYS A 294 -22.81 10.27 -4.89
C LYS A 294 -22.90 8.87 -5.49
N GLY A 295 -22.40 8.70 -6.72
CA GLY A 295 -22.31 7.40 -7.39
C GLY A 295 -21.36 6.44 -6.66
N VAL A 296 -20.15 6.89 -6.32
CA VAL A 296 -19.16 6.10 -5.56
C VAL A 296 -19.69 5.70 -4.19
N ASP A 297 -20.34 6.63 -3.46
CA ASP A 297 -20.97 6.32 -2.17
C ASP A 297 -22.13 5.33 -2.32
N GLY A 298 -22.88 5.42 -3.42
CA GLY A 298 -23.91 4.43 -3.78
C GLY A 298 -23.33 3.03 -3.94
N VAL A 299 -22.19 2.92 -4.64
CA VAL A 299 -21.46 1.65 -4.79
C VAL A 299 -21.01 1.12 -3.42
N TRP A 300 -20.39 1.96 -2.58
CA TRP A 300 -19.95 1.52 -1.24
C TRP A 300 -21.10 0.94 -0.41
N LYS A 301 -22.26 1.60 -0.40
CA LYS A 301 -23.43 1.16 0.38
C LYS A 301 -23.93 -0.23 0.01
N THR A 302 -23.75 -0.68 -1.22
CA THR A 302 -24.22 -2.02 -1.64
C THR A 302 -23.31 -3.14 -1.17
N ILE A 303 -22.05 -2.85 -0.86
CA ILE A 303 -21.01 -3.84 -0.53
C ILE A 303 -20.46 -3.72 0.89
N GLU A 304 -20.74 -2.63 1.61
CA GLU A 304 -20.19 -2.33 2.95
C GLU A 304 -20.31 -3.51 3.94
N HIS A 305 -21.47 -4.18 3.92
CA HIS A 305 -21.79 -5.30 4.82
C HIS A 305 -20.82 -6.48 4.68
N GLU A 306 -20.30 -6.74 3.47
CA GLU A 306 -19.37 -7.83 3.18
C GLU A 306 -17.95 -7.36 2.85
N ALA A 307 -17.67 -6.07 2.99
CA ALA A 307 -16.35 -5.54 2.64
C ALA A 307 -15.24 -6.14 3.52
N PRO A 308 -14.07 -6.49 2.95
CA PRO A 308 -12.94 -6.99 3.73
C PRO A 308 -12.37 -5.86 4.60
N LEU A 309 -11.71 -6.24 5.70
CA LEU A 309 -10.99 -5.28 6.53
C LEU A 309 -9.70 -4.84 5.82
N ASP A 310 -8.90 -5.80 5.38
CA ASP A 310 -7.65 -5.61 4.64
C ASP A 310 -7.23 -6.93 3.94
N ASN A 311 -6.00 -7.00 3.46
CA ASN A 311 -5.46 -8.18 2.77
C ASN A 311 -4.99 -9.29 3.72
N TYR A 312 -5.04 -9.09 5.03
CA TYR A 312 -4.52 -10.00 6.05
C TYR A 312 -5.66 -10.67 6.83
N HIS A 313 -6.68 -9.91 7.20
CA HIS A 313 -7.86 -10.35 7.93
C HIS A 313 -9.00 -10.73 6.97
N LEU A 314 -8.86 -11.88 6.29
CA LEU A 314 -9.82 -12.41 5.31
C LEU A 314 -11.07 -13.04 5.92
#